data_AF-A0A4P5PA57-F1
#
_entry.id   AF-A0A4P5PA57-F1
#
_cell.length_a   1.000
_cell.length_b   1.000
_cell.length_c   1.000
_cell.angle_alpha   90.00
_cell.angle_beta   90.00
_cell.angle_gamma   90.00
#
_symmetry.space_group_name_H-M   'P 1'
#
loop_
_entity.id
_entity.type
_entity.pdbx_description
1 polymer ?
#
loop_
_entity_poly.entity_id
_entity_poly.type
_entity_poly.pdbx_seq_one_letter_code
_entity_poly.pdbx_strand_id
1 'polypeptide(L)'
;MSNFLGKQLRNYRTKHALTQKQLASMLYVSDKTVSKWERGNGQPDIDTLKNIARLLQMSVDDLLNKREPKTYYEYKSSLMIGMLPLIHIIIPNFRIVLRRRAQGKGIFTLIREIPHARGIISMGLFAAGGISLGLVSVGFLSLGVLSLGILAFGSVVAGIIAAGNLTIGTLALGNCCIGLVAMGNLPIGYLSLGNYAIGRIAIGNQSRGILTYSLGNEMHDQEIINTLQHLQQADISSFAKDWIIQPFLSLYDAPFATGTAIICLIGLLFVAIGCLLFGCLQLINQEKNYMF
;
A
#
# COMPACT_ATOMS: atom_id res chain seq x y z
N MET A 1 41.48 10.96 6.51
CA MET A 1 40.52 10.03 7.16
C MET A 1 39.40 10.85 7.78
N SER A 2 38.12 10.48 7.62
CA SER A 2 37.01 11.30 8.13
C SER A 2 37.02 11.38 9.66
N ASN A 3 37.12 12.59 10.22
CA ASN A 3 36.97 12.87 11.65
C ASN A 3 35.48 12.73 12.09
N PHE A 4 34.92 11.54 11.97
CA PHE A 4 33.52 11.25 12.32
C PHE A 4 33.35 11.14 13.85
N LEU A 5 34.19 10.35 14.50
CA LEU A 5 34.24 10.21 15.95
C LEU A 5 34.34 11.57 16.68
N GLY A 6 35.30 12.41 16.28
CA GLY A 6 35.50 13.71 16.92
C GLY A 6 34.31 14.66 16.74
N LYS A 7 33.61 14.59 15.60
CA LYS A 7 32.35 15.32 15.41
C LYS A 7 31.24 14.83 16.33
N GLN A 8 31.10 13.51 16.52
CA GLN A 8 30.11 12.94 17.43
C GLN A 8 30.37 13.36 18.89
N LEU A 9 31.64 13.31 19.33
CA LEU A 9 32.06 13.79 20.64
C LEU A 9 31.76 15.27 20.84
N ARG A 10 32.12 16.12 19.86
CA ARG A 10 31.85 17.56 19.92
C ARG A 10 30.35 17.86 19.97
N ASN A 11 29.54 17.17 19.16
CA ASN A 11 28.09 17.35 19.13
C ASN A 11 27.44 16.99 20.46
N TYR A 12 27.81 15.84 21.04
CA TYR A 12 27.34 15.43 22.37
C TYR A 12 27.72 16.47 23.42
N ARG A 13 28.99 16.87 23.43
CA ARG A 13 29.51 17.89 24.34
C ARG A 13 28.70 19.20 24.27
N THR A 14 28.45 19.70 23.06
CA THR A 14 27.66 20.94 22.87
C THR A 14 26.19 20.78 23.26
N LYS A 15 25.58 19.62 22.98
CA LYS A 15 24.18 19.33 23.33
C LYS A 15 23.96 19.29 24.84
N HIS A 16 24.96 18.82 25.59
CA HIS A 16 24.93 18.73 27.04
C HIS A 16 25.63 19.90 27.74
N ALA A 17 25.97 20.97 27.02
CA ALA A 17 26.66 22.16 27.54
C ALA A 17 27.96 21.86 28.32
N LEU A 18 28.69 20.82 27.90
CA LEU A 18 29.93 20.38 28.55
C LEU A 18 31.17 21.10 27.98
N THR A 19 32.18 21.28 28.82
CA THR A 19 33.54 21.67 28.39
C THR A 19 34.35 20.44 27.99
N GLN A 20 35.44 20.63 27.24
CA GLN A 20 36.36 19.53 26.88
C GLN A 20 36.93 18.86 28.13
N LYS A 21 37.21 19.65 29.18
CA LYS A 21 37.68 19.16 30.48
C LYS A 21 36.64 18.27 31.16
N GLN A 22 35.38 18.70 31.21
CA GLN A 22 34.31 17.90 31.81
C GLN A 22 34.07 16.59 31.05
N LEU A 23 34.05 16.63 29.72
CA LEU A 23 33.93 15.41 28.91
C LEU A 23 35.12 14.47 29.14
N ALA A 24 36.33 15.02 29.26
CA ALA A 24 37.53 14.24 29.53
C ALA A 24 37.49 13.56 30.91
N SER A 25 36.99 14.28 31.94
CA SER A 25 36.74 13.70 33.27
C SER A 25 35.78 12.52 33.23
N MET A 26 34.70 12.61 32.44
CA MET A 26 33.72 11.51 32.28
C MET A 26 34.31 10.28 31.57
N LEU A 27 35.31 10.47 30.71
CA LEU A 27 35.97 9.42 29.94
C LEU A 27 37.28 8.93 30.57
N TYR A 28 37.66 9.44 31.73
CA TYR A 28 38.92 9.14 32.43
C TYR A 28 40.18 9.42 31.59
N VAL A 29 40.15 10.49 30.79
CA VAL A 29 41.30 10.92 29.96
C VAL A 29 41.63 12.40 30.17
N SER A 30 42.74 12.87 29.61
CA SER A 30 43.08 14.30 29.66
C SER A 30 42.25 15.12 28.67
N ASP A 31 41.98 16.37 29.04
CA ASP A 31 41.35 17.39 28.18
C ASP A 31 42.07 17.56 26.83
N LYS A 32 43.40 17.49 26.84
CA LYS A 32 44.25 17.49 25.63
C LYS A 32 43.92 16.33 24.69
N THR A 33 43.55 15.17 25.23
CA THR A 33 43.21 13.96 24.47
C THR A 33 41.85 14.11 23.78
N VAL A 34 40.84 14.62 24.50
CA VAL A 34 39.54 14.95 23.90
C VAL A 34 39.67 16.03 22.82
N SER A 35 40.47 17.07 23.06
CA SER A 35 40.77 18.12 22.08
C SER A 35 41.47 17.57 20.82
N LYS A 36 42.34 16.58 20.99
CA LYS A 36 42.99 15.85 19.89
C LYS A 36 41.96 15.07 19.06
N TRP A 37 41.08 14.29 19.69
CA TRP A 37 40.04 13.55 18.99
C TRP A 37 39.02 14.44 18.30
N GLU A 38 38.54 15.52 18.93
CA GLU A 38 37.61 16.47 18.31
C GLU A 38 38.21 17.12 17.04
N ARG A 39 39.53 17.30 17.00
CA ARG A 39 40.26 17.81 15.81
C ARG A 39 40.61 16.73 14.79
N GLY A 40 40.39 15.45 15.11
CA GLY A 40 40.72 14.32 14.24
C GLY A 40 42.19 13.89 14.31
N ASN A 41 42.94 14.38 15.30
CA ASN A 41 44.35 14.08 15.51
C ASN A 41 44.49 13.01 16.59
N GLY A 42 44.48 11.73 16.18
CA GLY A 42 44.59 10.57 17.07
C GLY A 42 43.27 9.83 17.24
N GLN A 43 43.35 8.60 17.78
CA GLN A 43 42.21 7.71 18.02
C GLN A 43 42.23 7.23 19.46
N PRO A 44 41.07 7.01 20.09
CA PRO A 44 40.99 6.35 21.38
C PRO A 44 41.41 4.89 21.26
N ASP A 45 41.95 4.34 22.34
CA ASP A 45 42.14 2.90 22.47
C ASP A 45 40.79 2.16 22.56
N ILE A 46 40.82 0.83 22.48
CA ILE A 46 39.63 -0.02 22.45
C ILE A 46 38.77 0.15 23.70
N ASP A 47 39.35 0.32 24.88
CA ASP A 47 38.59 0.42 26.13
C ASP A 47 37.99 1.81 26.30
N THR A 48 38.73 2.85 25.95
CA THR A 48 38.20 4.21 25.88
C THR A 48 37.10 4.33 24.83
N LEU A 49 37.23 3.65 23.68
CA LEU A 49 36.20 3.60 22.66
C LEU A 49 34.90 2.96 23.16
N LYS A 50 34.99 1.87 23.95
CA LYS A 50 33.81 1.28 24.64
C LYS A 50 33.19 2.25 25.64
N ASN A 51 34.01 3.01 26.37
CA ASN A 51 33.52 4.03 27.31
C ASN A 51 32.79 5.16 26.58
N ILE A 52 33.32 5.62 25.44
CA ILE A 52 32.66 6.62 24.59
C ILE A 52 31.34 6.07 24.05
N ALA A 53 31.32 4.83 23.56
CA ALA A 53 30.10 4.19 23.06
C ALA A 53 28.99 4.12 24.13
N ARG A 54 29.35 3.72 25.36
CA ARG A 54 28.44 3.72 26.52
C ARG A 54 27.94 5.13 26.87
N LEU A 55 28.83 6.13 26.90
CA LEU A 55 28.46 7.52 27.19
C LEU A 55 27.47 8.09 26.17
N LEU A 56 27.68 7.79 24.89
CA LEU A 56 26.84 8.24 23.78
C LEU A 56 25.57 7.40 23.58
N GLN A 57 25.41 6.30 24.33
CA GLN A 57 24.36 5.29 24.12
C GLN A 57 24.33 4.76 22.67
N MET A 58 25.50 4.53 22.08
CA MET A 58 25.69 4.03 20.72
C MET A 58 26.47 2.71 20.74
N SER A 59 26.34 1.89 19.69
CA SER A 59 27.26 0.76 19.51
C SER A 59 28.65 1.25 19.07
N VAL A 60 29.70 0.47 19.33
CA VAL A 60 31.05 0.79 18.84
C VAL A 60 31.08 0.88 17.31
N ASP A 61 30.29 0.05 16.63
CA ASP A 61 30.13 0.10 15.18
C ASP A 61 29.50 1.43 14.72
N ASP A 62 28.41 1.87 15.36
CA ASP A 62 27.77 3.17 15.08
C ASP A 62 28.69 4.36 15.35
N LEU A 63 29.61 4.22 16.29
CA LEU A 63 30.55 5.25 16.69
C LEU A 63 31.70 5.42 15.67
N LEU A 64 32.14 4.32 15.09
CA LEU A 64 33.22 4.29 14.10
C LEU A 64 32.70 4.55 12.68
N ASN A 65 31.52 4.03 12.36
CA ASN A 65 30.97 4.05 11.02
C ASN A 65 29.85 5.09 10.90
N LYS A 66 29.97 5.96 9.89
CA LYS A 66 28.86 6.84 9.51
C LYS A 66 27.77 5.99 8.85
N ARG A 67 26.77 5.54 9.61
CA ARG A 67 25.60 4.90 9.02
C ARG A 67 24.85 5.92 8.18
N GLU A 68 24.70 5.63 6.89
CA GLU A 68 23.79 6.42 6.08
C GLU A 68 22.38 6.26 6.64
N PRO A 69 21.61 7.36 6.71
CA PRO A 69 20.26 7.26 7.24
C PRO A 69 19.42 6.39 6.29
N LYS A 70 18.68 5.44 6.87
CA LYS A 70 17.85 4.49 6.11
C LYS A 70 16.81 5.24 5.28
N THR A 71 16.54 4.75 4.08
CA THR A 71 15.54 5.31 3.18
C THR A 71 14.10 4.94 3.55
N TYR A 72 13.90 4.12 4.57
CA TYR A 72 12.59 3.63 5.02
C TYR A 72 12.59 3.31 6.51
N TYR A 73 11.39 3.28 7.09
CA TYR A 73 11.06 2.72 8.40
C TYR A 73 10.42 1.35 8.20
N GLU A 74 10.74 0.40 9.06
CA GLU A 74 10.26 -0.98 8.98
C GLU A 74 9.70 -1.39 10.34
N TYR A 75 8.48 -1.91 10.32
CA TYR A 75 7.82 -2.51 11.48
C TYR A 75 7.40 -3.94 11.13
N LYS A 76 7.74 -4.88 12.02
CA LYS A 76 7.38 -6.30 11.92
C LYS A 76 6.81 -6.76 13.25
N SER A 77 5.63 -7.38 13.23
CA SER A 77 5.05 -8.01 14.41
C SER A 77 5.86 -9.23 14.84
N SER A 78 5.90 -9.51 16.16
CA SER A 78 6.46 -10.74 16.70
C SER A 78 5.61 -11.98 16.42
N LEU A 79 4.28 -11.81 16.31
CA LEU A 79 3.39 -12.91 15.98
C LEU A 79 3.62 -13.36 14.53
N MET A 80 3.87 -14.65 14.37
CA MET A 80 4.05 -15.32 13.08
C MET A 80 2.87 -16.27 12.81
N ILE A 81 2.32 -16.21 11.61
CA ILE A 81 1.34 -17.18 11.10
C ILE A 81 2.04 -17.96 9.97
N GLY A 82 2.37 -19.21 10.22
CA GLY A 82 3.25 -19.99 9.36
C GLY A 82 4.66 -19.38 9.31
N MET A 83 5.14 -19.03 8.11
CA MET A 83 6.45 -18.40 7.89
C MET A 83 6.38 -16.87 7.72
N LEU A 84 5.19 -16.27 7.88
CA LEU A 84 4.97 -14.85 7.64
C LEU A 84 4.59 -14.13 8.94
N PRO A 85 5.09 -12.89 9.17
CA PRO A 85 4.62 -12.08 10.29
C PRO A 85 3.16 -11.69 10.09
N LEU A 86 2.40 -11.53 11.19
CA LEU A 86 1.03 -11.03 11.14
C LEU A 86 0.97 -9.66 10.47
N ILE A 87 1.81 -8.71 10.90
CA ILE A 87 1.84 -7.34 10.40
C ILE A 87 3.26 -7.01 9.94
N HIS A 88 3.40 -6.51 8.71
CA HIS A 88 4.65 -5.98 8.19
C HIS A 88 4.39 -4.67 7.43
N ILE A 89 4.92 -3.58 7.97
CA ILE A 89 4.72 -2.23 7.45
C ILE A 89 6.08 -1.64 7.08
N ILE A 90 6.18 -1.09 5.87
CA ILE A 90 7.35 -0.38 5.37
C ILE A 90 6.93 1.00 4.90
N ILE A 91 7.46 2.03 5.57
CA ILE A 91 7.16 3.43 5.26
C ILE A 91 8.41 4.10 4.68
N PRO A 92 8.39 4.54 3.42
CA PRO A 92 9.50 5.29 2.84
C PRO A 92 9.75 6.60 3.60
N ASN A 93 11.02 6.89 3.89
CA ASN A 93 11.43 8.17 4.43
C ASN A 93 11.65 9.16 3.27
N PHE A 94 10.55 9.77 2.82
CA PHE A 94 10.55 10.67 1.66
C PHE A 94 11.55 11.81 1.76
N ARG A 95 11.85 12.34 2.97
CA ARG A 95 12.85 13.41 3.14
C ARG A 95 14.25 12.96 2.69
N ILE A 96 14.64 11.74 3.06
CA ILE A 96 15.94 11.18 2.68
C ILE A 96 15.95 10.80 1.21
N VAL A 97 14.88 10.17 0.72
CA VAL A 97 14.73 9.77 -0.68
C VAL A 97 14.83 11.00 -1.60
N LEU A 98 14.12 12.09 -1.29
CA LEU A 98 14.16 13.34 -2.04
C LEU A 98 15.55 14.00 -1.98
N ARG A 99 16.19 14.02 -0.81
CA ARG A 99 17.56 14.55 -0.68
C ARG A 99 18.56 13.77 -1.53
N ARG A 100 18.49 12.43 -1.50
CA ARG A 100 19.37 11.56 -2.32
C ARG A 100 19.09 11.74 -3.81
N ARG A 101 17.82 11.95 -4.20
CA ARG A 101 17.43 12.27 -5.57
C ARG A 101 18.03 13.59 -6.04
N ALA A 102 17.98 14.63 -5.20
CA ALA A 102 18.61 15.92 -5.47
C ALA A 102 20.15 15.84 -5.57
N GLN A 103 20.78 14.86 -4.91
CA GLN A 103 22.20 14.55 -5.03
C GLN A 103 22.55 13.73 -6.29
N GLY A 104 21.60 13.55 -7.22
CA GLY A 104 21.82 12.88 -8.49
C GLY A 104 21.61 11.36 -8.48
N LYS A 105 21.21 10.74 -7.35
CA LYS A 105 20.86 9.31 -7.37
C LYS A 105 19.62 9.06 -8.24
N GLY A 106 19.66 7.99 -9.03
CA GLY A 106 18.54 7.55 -9.88
C GLY A 106 17.28 7.24 -9.06
N ILE A 107 16.09 7.58 -9.58
CA ILE A 107 14.83 7.21 -8.90
C ILE A 107 14.72 5.68 -8.78
N PHE A 108 15.14 4.96 -9.81
CA PHE A 108 15.14 3.50 -9.85
C PHE A 108 16.05 2.88 -8.79
N THR A 109 17.27 3.43 -8.61
CA THR A 109 18.18 2.96 -7.56
C THR A 109 17.60 3.18 -6.16
N LEU A 110 16.89 4.29 -5.94
CA LEU A 110 16.27 4.60 -4.64
C LEU A 110 15.10 3.67 -4.33
N ILE A 111 14.28 3.37 -5.34
CA ILE A 111 13.15 2.44 -5.21
C ILE A 111 13.66 1.03 -4.89
N ARG A 112 14.79 0.60 -5.49
CA ARG A 112 15.42 -0.71 -5.24
C ARG A 112 16.02 -0.84 -3.83
N GLU A 113 16.36 0.27 -3.18
CA GLU A 113 16.81 0.28 -1.78
C GLU A 113 15.65 0.02 -0.79
N ILE A 114 14.39 0.17 -1.21
CA ILE A 114 13.22 -0.02 -0.34
C ILE A 114 12.81 -1.51 -0.37
N PRO A 115 12.79 -2.21 0.78
CA PRO A 115 12.40 -3.61 0.83
C PRO A 115 10.89 -3.82 0.59
N HIS A 116 10.54 -5.06 0.31
CA HIS A 116 9.16 -5.48 0.12
C HIS A 116 8.49 -5.85 1.46
N ALA A 117 7.29 -5.34 1.69
CA ALA A 117 6.48 -5.70 2.85
C ALA A 117 5.88 -7.08 2.60
N ARG A 118 6.13 -8.03 3.50
CA ARG A 118 5.67 -9.41 3.44
C ARG A 118 5.06 -9.84 4.77
N GLY A 119 3.77 -10.12 4.80
CA GLY A 119 3.04 -10.50 6.00
C GLY A 119 1.60 -10.91 5.70
N ILE A 120 0.85 -11.33 6.71
CA ILE A 120 -0.58 -11.57 6.55
C ILE A 120 -1.30 -10.26 6.26
N ILE A 121 -0.99 -9.21 7.02
CA ILE A 121 -1.34 -7.83 6.75
C ILE A 121 -0.05 -7.10 6.38
N SER A 122 0.02 -6.60 5.16
CA SER A 122 1.22 -5.94 4.62
C SER A 122 0.91 -4.56 4.08
N MET A 123 1.78 -3.59 4.39
CA MET A 123 1.62 -2.20 3.93
C MET A 123 2.97 -1.63 3.48
N GLY A 124 3.05 -1.06 2.29
CA GLY A 124 4.24 -0.37 1.83
C GLY A 124 4.21 -0.01 0.34
N LEU A 125 5.33 0.48 -0.19
CA LEU A 125 5.42 0.79 -1.63
C LEU A 125 5.21 -0.49 -2.48
N PHE A 126 5.86 -1.57 -2.04
CA PHE A 126 5.68 -2.92 -2.56
C PHE A 126 5.20 -3.82 -1.42
N ALA A 127 4.01 -4.39 -1.55
CA ALA A 127 3.38 -5.20 -0.51
C ALA A 127 2.96 -6.56 -1.06
N ALA A 128 3.21 -7.63 -0.33
CA ALA A 128 2.79 -8.99 -0.66
C ALA A 128 2.26 -9.72 0.58
N GLY A 129 1.06 -10.28 0.51
CA GLY A 129 0.46 -10.88 1.71
C GLY A 129 -0.94 -11.46 1.56
N GLY A 130 -1.60 -11.66 2.70
CA GLY A 130 -3.03 -11.95 2.75
C GLY A 130 -3.84 -10.73 2.34
N ILE A 131 -3.78 -9.70 3.17
CA ILE A 131 -4.29 -8.35 2.95
C ILE A 131 -3.08 -7.45 2.65
N SER A 132 -3.01 -6.90 1.44
CA SER A 132 -1.88 -6.08 1.00
C SER A 132 -2.32 -4.71 0.52
N LEU A 133 -1.72 -3.66 1.09
CA LEU A 133 -1.91 -2.26 0.69
C LEU A 133 -0.60 -1.69 0.17
N GLY A 134 -0.57 -1.21 -1.07
CA GLY A 134 0.62 -0.57 -1.59
C GLY A 134 0.46 0.10 -2.96
N LEU A 135 1.55 0.64 -3.49
CA LEU A 135 1.54 1.12 -4.88
C LEU A 135 1.55 -0.07 -5.83
N VAL A 136 2.39 -1.07 -5.54
CA VAL A 136 2.36 -2.40 -6.14
C VAL A 136 2.00 -3.41 -5.05
N SER A 137 0.88 -4.09 -5.20
CA SER A 137 0.36 -5.03 -4.20
C SER A 137 0.02 -6.38 -4.81
N VAL A 138 0.33 -7.44 -4.04
CA VAL A 138 0.02 -8.84 -4.38
C VAL A 138 -0.60 -9.53 -3.17
N GLY A 139 -1.80 -10.10 -3.30
CA GLY A 139 -2.36 -10.84 -2.18
C GLY A 139 -3.69 -11.52 -2.44
N PHE A 140 -4.29 -12.08 -1.37
CA PHE A 140 -5.66 -12.56 -1.43
C PHE A 140 -6.63 -11.38 -1.60
N LEU A 141 -6.48 -10.37 -0.75
CA LEU A 141 -7.12 -9.06 -0.86
C LEU A 141 -6.04 -8.00 -1.13
N SER A 142 -6.07 -7.41 -2.32
CA SER A 142 -5.01 -6.53 -2.80
C SER A 142 -5.55 -5.15 -3.19
N LEU A 143 -5.01 -4.11 -2.55
CA LEU A 143 -5.36 -2.70 -2.78
C LEU A 143 -4.12 -1.94 -3.25
N GLY A 144 -4.17 -1.32 -4.43
CA GLY A 144 -3.04 -0.52 -4.91
C GLY A 144 -3.20 0.13 -6.27
N VAL A 145 -2.15 0.78 -6.78
CA VAL A 145 -2.17 1.32 -8.15
C VAL A 145 -2.03 0.18 -9.16
N LEU A 146 -1.02 -0.68 -8.94
CA LEU A 146 -0.85 -1.97 -9.59
C LEU A 146 -1.20 -3.07 -8.58
N SER A 147 -2.27 -3.82 -8.83
CA SER A 147 -2.79 -4.79 -7.86
C SER A 147 -2.99 -6.16 -8.50
N LEU A 148 -2.51 -7.21 -7.83
CA LEU A 148 -2.73 -8.60 -8.25
C LEU A 148 -3.29 -9.43 -7.10
N GLY A 149 -4.40 -10.13 -7.32
CA GLY A 149 -4.96 -10.96 -6.25
C GLY A 149 -6.23 -11.73 -6.59
N ILE A 150 -6.83 -12.38 -5.59
CA ILE A 150 -8.15 -13.00 -5.76
C ILE A 150 -9.23 -11.92 -5.75
N LEU A 151 -9.20 -11.05 -4.74
CA LEU A 151 -9.96 -9.82 -4.64
C LEU A 151 -9.00 -8.64 -4.83
N ALA A 152 -9.08 -7.95 -5.97
CA ALA A 152 -8.11 -6.92 -6.31
C ALA A 152 -8.79 -5.59 -6.69
N PHE A 153 -8.27 -4.49 -6.14
CA PHE A 153 -8.79 -3.14 -6.34
C PHE A 153 -7.66 -2.17 -6.65
N GLY A 154 -7.85 -1.31 -7.66
CA GLY A 154 -6.79 -0.39 -8.06
C GLY A 154 -7.00 0.38 -9.35
N SER A 155 -5.91 0.93 -9.89
CA SER A 155 -5.94 1.56 -11.22
C SER A 155 -5.66 0.55 -12.33
N VAL A 156 -4.65 -0.31 -12.17
CA VAL A 156 -4.33 -1.42 -13.06
C VAL A 156 -4.38 -2.70 -12.23
N VAL A 157 -5.26 -3.62 -12.60
CA VAL A 157 -5.67 -4.72 -11.73
C VAL A 157 -5.69 -6.04 -12.50
N ALA A 158 -5.16 -7.09 -11.89
CA ALA A 158 -5.34 -8.47 -12.35
C ALA A 158 -5.86 -9.34 -11.20
N GLY A 159 -6.98 -10.04 -11.38
CA GLY A 159 -7.47 -10.92 -10.33
C GLY A 159 -8.66 -11.80 -10.70
N ILE A 160 -9.18 -12.58 -9.75
CA ILE A 160 -10.40 -13.36 -10.00
C ILE A 160 -11.61 -12.43 -9.99
N ILE A 161 -11.75 -11.67 -8.91
CA ILE A 161 -12.72 -10.58 -8.74
C ILE A 161 -11.91 -9.29 -8.66
N ALA A 162 -12.05 -8.45 -9.67
CA ALA A 162 -11.19 -7.31 -9.87
C ALA A 162 -11.99 -6.04 -10.20
N ALA A 163 -11.64 -4.91 -9.59
CA ALA A 163 -12.25 -3.63 -9.87
C ALA A 163 -11.22 -2.50 -9.99
N GLY A 164 -11.28 -1.73 -11.08
CA GLY A 164 -10.31 -0.66 -11.34
C GLY A 164 -10.51 0.10 -12.63
N ASN A 165 -9.49 0.81 -13.11
CA ASN A 165 -9.57 1.51 -14.41
C ASN A 165 -9.24 0.57 -15.58
N LEU A 166 -8.09 -0.10 -15.49
CA LEU A 166 -7.66 -1.15 -16.41
C LEU A 166 -7.66 -2.48 -15.66
N THR A 167 -8.58 -3.36 -16.00
CA THR A 167 -8.86 -4.56 -15.20
C THR A 167 -8.80 -5.82 -16.03
N ILE A 168 -8.13 -6.86 -15.53
CA ILE A 168 -8.19 -8.22 -16.08
C ILE A 168 -8.70 -9.13 -14.98
N GLY A 169 -9.75 -9.89 -15.24
CA GLY A 169 -10.19 -10.88 -14.27
C GLY A 169 -11.30 -11.80 -14.72
N THR A 170 -11.73 -12.71 -13.85
CA THR A 170 -12.90 -13.55 -14.17
C THR A 170 -14.18 -12.73 -14.06
N LEU A 171 -14.33 -12.01 -12.94
CA LEU A 171 -15.30 -10.94 -12.76
C LEU A 171 -14.53 -9.62 -12.74
N ALA A 172 -14.65 -8.85 -13.82
CA ALA A 172 -13.88 -7.64 -14.05
C ALA A 172 -14.81 -6.41 -14.11
N LEU A 173 -14.60 -5.47 -13.20
CA LEU A 173 -15.27 -4.18 -13.17
C LEU A 173 -14.26 -3.09 -13.51
N GLY A 174 -14.56 -2.22 -14.46
CA GLY A 174 -13.69 -1.08 -14.72
C GLY A 174 -13.93 -0.34 -16.01
N ASN A 175 -13.19 0.74 -16.23
CA ASN A 175 -13.35 1.56 -17.44
C ASN A 175 -13.00 0.75 -18.71
N CYS A 176 -11.80 0.15 -18.75
CA CYS A 176 -11.39 -0.83 -19.75
C CYS A 176 -11.13 -2.16 -19.03
N CYS A 177 -11.91 -3.19 -19.34
CA CYS A 177 -11.80 -4.45 -18.62
C CYS A 177 -11.88 -5.68 -19.54
N ILE A 178 -11.14 -6.72 -19.17
CA ILE A 178 -11.15 -8.02 -19.86
C ILE A 178 -11.55 -9.08 -18.85
N GLY A 179 -12.58 -9.86 -19.15
CA GLY A 179 -12.96 -10.97 -18.28
C GLY A 179 -14.04 -11.89 -18.78
N LEU A 180 -14.37 -12.92 -17.99
CA LEU A 180 -15.50 -13.79 -18.33
C LEU A 180 -16.81 -13.02 -18.16
N VAL A 181 -16.96 -12.33 -17.05
CA VAL A 181 -17.97 -11.30 -16.81
C VAL A 181 -17.26 -9.96 -16.72
N ALA A 182 -17.49 -9.08 -17.68
CA ALA A 182 -16.86 -7.77 -17.78
C ALA A 182 -17.92 -6.66 -17.74
N MET A 183 -17.77 -5.70 -16.83
CA MET A 183 -18.67 -4.53 -16.74
C MET A 183 -17.87 -3.23 -16.75
N GLY A 184 -18.20 -2.31 -17.66
CA GLY A 184 -17.33 -1.16 -17.91
C GLY A 184 -17.77 -0.19 -19.00
N ASN A 185 -16.87 0.72 -19.37
CA ASN A 185 -17.08 1.58 -20.54
C ASN A 185 -16.68 0.83 -21.82
N LEU A 186 -15.56 0.11 -21.78
CA LEU A 186 -15.04 -0.77 -22.84
C LEU A 186 -14.79 -2.18 -22.27
N PRO A 187 -15.85 -2.96 -21.98
CA PRO A 187 -15.70 -4.34 -21.51
C PRO A 187 -15.50 -5.32 -22.67
N ILE A 188 -14.54 -6.23 -22.50
CA ILE A 188 -14.25 -7.33 -23.42
C ILE A 188 -14.40 -8.65 -22.67
N GLY A 189 -15.26 -9.55 -23.13
CA GLY A 189 -15.48 -10.78 -22.39
C GLY A 189 -16.44 -11.80 -22.98
N TYR A 190 -16.80 -12.80 -22.18
CA TYR A 190 -17.87 -13.73 -22.57
C TYR A 190 -19.23 -13.06 -22.40
N LEU A 191 -19.48 -12.51 -21.21
CA LEU A 191 -20.57 -11.59 -20.91
C LEU A 191 -19.98 -10.19 -20.70
N SER A 192 -20.44 -9.23 -21.49
CA SER A 192 -19.92 -7.85 -21.47
C SER A 192 -21.07 -6.85 -21.33
N LEU A 193 -21.02 -6.04 -20.28
CA LEU A 193 -22.04 -5.03 -19.96
C LEU A 193 -21.41 -3.63 -19.93
N GLY A 194 -21.78 -2.74 -20.84
CA GLY A 194 -21.11 -1.44 -20.88
C GLY A 194 -21.53 -0.49 -21.98
N ASN A 195 -20.74 0.57 -22.19
CA ASN A 195 -21.03 1.53 -23.26
C ASN A 195 -20.64 0.95 -24.64
N TYR A 196 -19.41 0.48 -24.78
CA TYR A 196 -18.90 -0.21 -25.98
C TYR A 196 -18.56 -1.67 -25.62
N ALA A 197 -19.58 -2.53 -25.58
CA ALA A 197 -19.44 -3.91 -25.10
C ALA A 197 -19.03 -4.86 -26.23
N ILE A 198 -17.96 -5.63 -26.01
CA ILE A 198 -17.46 -6.63 -26.97
C ILE A 198 -17.45 -8.01 -26.32
N GLY A 199 -18.28 -8.93 -26.77
CA GLY A 199 -18.28 -10.27 -26.19
C GLY A 199 -19.21 -11.25 -26.88
N ARG A 200 -19.30 -12.49 -26.37
CA ARG A 200 -20.27 -13.45 -26.92
C ARG A 200 -21.70 -12.98 -26.66
N ILE A 201 -21.96 -12.55 -25.42
CA ILE A 201 -23.17 -11.87 -24.98
C ILE A 201 -22.76 -10.44 -24.63
N ALA A 202 -23.17 -9.47 -25.44
CA ALA A 202 -22.81 -8.06 -25.27
C ALA A 202 -24.06 -7.20 -25.09
N ILE A 203 -24.15 -6.49 -23.97
CA ILE A 203 -25.26 -5.61 -23.62
C ILE A 203 -24.69 -4.20 -23.41
N GLY A 204 -25.18 -3.22 -24.16
CA GLY A 204 -24.63 -1.89 -24.08
C GLY A 204 -25.16 -0.90 -25.10
N ASN A 205 -24.76 0.37 -25.02
CA ASN A 205 -25.18 1.38 -26.00
C ASN A 205 -24.71 1.03 -27.41
N GLN A 206 -23.46 0.58 -27.52
CA GLN A 206 -22.87 -0.04 -28.70
C GLN A 206 -22.38 -1.43 -28.32
N SER A 207 -22.91 -2.47 -28.96
CA SER A 207 -22.57 -3.86 -28.66
C SER A 207 -22.08 -4.61 -29.89
N ARG A 208 -21.06 -5.45 -29.72
CA ARG A 208 -20.50 -6.35 -30.76
C ARG A 208 -20.35 -7.76 -30.21
N GLY A 209 -20.96 -8.74 -30.88
CA GLY A 209 -21.02 -10.11 -30.37
C GLY A 209 -21.89 -11.04 -31.21
N ILE A 210 -22.06 -12.28 -30.71
CA ILE A 210 -23.00 -13.26 -31.29
C ILE A 210 -24.42 -12.93 -30.84
N LEU A 211 -24.59 -12.64 -29.54
CA LEU A 211 -25.82 -12.17 -28.93
C LEU A 211 -25.60 -10.73 -28.46
N THR A 212 -26.21 -9.77 -29.15
CA THR A 212 -26.05 -8.34 -28.88
C THR A 212 -27.37 -7.70 -28.51
N TYR A 213 -27.36 -6.91 -27.44
CA TYR A 213 -28.49 -6.08 -27.03
C TYR A 213 -28.01 -4.64 -26.97
N SER A 214 -28.37 -3.86 -27.99
CA SER A 214 -28.07 -2.44 -28.04
C SER A 214 -29.15 -1.67 -27.30
N LEU A 215 -28.81 -1.02 -26.19
CA LEU A 215 -29.72 -0.06 -25.55
C LEU A 215 -29.60 1.26 -26.31
N GLY A 216 -30.62 1.61 -27.11
CA GLY A 216 -30.63 2.86 -27.89
C GLY A 216 -30.59 4.11 -27.00
N ASN A 217 -30.41 5.28 -27.63
CA ASN A 217 -30.32 6.56 -26.93
C ASN A 217 -31.64 7.02 -26.26
N GLU A 218 -32.77 6.37 -26.52
CA GLU A 218 -34.07 6.66 -25.91
C GLU A 218 -34.70 5.35 -25.42
N MET A 219 -34.56 5.03 -24.13
CA MET A 219 -35.26 3.88 -23.54
C MET A 219 -36.66 4.30 -23.11
N HIS A 220 -37.68 3.81 -23.81
CA HIS A 220 -39.04 3.74 -23.28
C HIS A 220 -39.13 2.50 -22.37
N ASP A 221 -39.73 2.61 -21.18
CA ASP A 221 -39.77 1.55 -20.15
C ASP A 221 -40.19 0.16 -20.68
N GLN A 222 -40.98 0.10 -21.76
CA GLN A 222 -41.38 -1.15 -22.40
C GLN A 222 -40.26 -1.87 -23.17
N GLU A 223 -39.30 -1.16 -23.77
CA GLU A 223 -38.20 -1.80 -24.49
C GLU A 223 -37.25 -2.52 -23.54
N ILE A 224 -37.04 -1.98 -22.33
CA ILE A 224 -36.26 -2.63 -21.27
C ILE A 224 -36.89 -3.97 -20.89
N ILE A 225 -38.20 -3.97 -20.66
CA ILE A 225 -38.95 -5.17 -20.28
C ILE A 225 -38.91 -6.23 -21.40
N ASN A 226 -39.14 -5.82 -22.65
CA ASN A 226 -39.08 -6.73 -23.79
C ASN A 226 -37.68 -7.33 -23.98
N THR A 227 -36.64 -6.51 -23.78
CA THR A 227 -35.24 -6.96 -23.87
C THR A 227 -34.88 -7.95 -22.75
N LEU A 228 -35.34 -7.69 -21.52
CA LEU A 228 -35.17 -8.59 -20.37
C LEU A 228 -35.93 -9.91 -20.55
N GLN A 229 -37.13 -9.88 -21.12
CA GLN A 229 -37.88 -11.10 -21.47
C GLN A 229 -37.18 -11.92 -22.56
N HIS A 230 -36.61 -11.27 -23.58
CA HIS A 230 -35.79 -11.95 -24.58
C HIS A 230 -34.52 -12.57 -23.99
N LEU A 231 -33.89 -11.93 -22.99
CA LEU A 231 -32.73 -12.49 -22.27
C LEU A 231 -33.10 -13.71 -21.41
N GLN A 232 -34.31 -13.78 -20.85
CA GLN A 232 -34.79 -14.97 -20.15
C GLN A 232 -34.99 -16.16 -21.08
N GLN A 233 -35.43 -15.91 -22.32
CA GLN A 233 -35.72 -16.94 -23.32
C GLN A 233 -34.49 -17.39 -24.13
N ALA A 234 -33.43 -16.58 -24.17
CA ALA A 234 -32.18 -16.96 -24.80
C ALA A 234 -31.53 -18.17 -24.09
N ASP A 235 -30.83 -18.99 -24.88
CA ASP A 235 -30.16 -20.22 -24.43
C ASP A 235 -28.83 -19.87 -23.70
N ILE A 236 -28.99 -19.16 -22.59
CA ILE A 236 -27.92 -18.69 -21.70
C ILE A 236 -27.73 -19.74 -20.60
N SER A 237 -26.48 -20.08 -20.28
CA SER A 237 -26.13 -21.03 -19.21
C SER A 237 -26.86 -20.71 -17.89
N SER A 238 -27.35 -21.74 -17.18
CA SER A 238 -28.04 -21.59 -15.88
C SER A 238 -27.30 -20.70 -14.89
N PHE A 239 -25.97 -20.80 -14.85
CA PHE A 239 -25.11 -19.93 -14.04
C PHE A 239 -25.37 -18.43 -14.26
N ALA A 240 -25.46 -17.97 -15.50
CA ALA A 240 -25.67 -16.56 -15.81
C ALA A 240 -27.12 -16.11 -15.56
N LYS A 241 -28.10 -17.02 -15.70
CA LYS A 241 -29.49 -16.72 -15.34
C LYS A 241 -29.63 -16.50 -13.82
N ASP A 242 -29.07 -17.41 -13.03
CA ASP A 242 -29.28 -17.44 -11.58
C ASP A 242 -28.41 -16.44 -10.80
N TRP A 243 -27.15 -16.25 -11.21
CA TRP A 243 -26.20 -15.41 -10.47
C TRP A 243 -26.01 -14.01 -11.03
N ILE A 244 -26.54 -13.74 -12.23
CA ILE A 244 -26.34 -12.45 -12.91
C ILE A 244 -27.67 -11.80 -13.26
N ILE A 245 -28.56 -12.49 -13.99
CA ILE A 245 -29.81 -11.86 -14.44
C ILE A 245 -30.83 -11.72 -13.29
N GLN A 246 -31.07 -12.79 -12.53
CA GLN A 246 -32.05 -12.80 -11.43
C GLN A 246 -31.76 -11.76 -10.33
N PRO A 247 -30.52 -11.58 -9.83
CA PRO A 247 -30.23 -10.55 -8.84
C PRO A 247 -30.54 -9.13 -9.35
N PHE A 248 -30.24 -8.84 -10.62
CA PHE A 248 -30.55 -7.54 -11.23
C PHE A 248 -32.06 -7.31 -11.40
N LEU A 249 -32.82 -8.32 -11.85
CA LEU A 249 -34.28 -8.25 -11.92
C LEU A 249 -34.92 -8.04 -10.55
N SER A 250 -34.45 -8.78 -9.54
CA SER A 250 -34.92 -8.62 -8.17
C SER A 250 -34.59 -7.24 -7.59
N LEU A 251 -33.52 -6.59 -8.04
CA LEU A 251 -33.17 -5.21 -7.66
C LEU A 251 -34.03 -4.16 -8.37
N TYR A 252 -34.44 -4.43 -9.62
CA TYR A 252 -35.32 -3.55 -10.40
C TYR A 252 -36.74 -3.52 -9.84
N ASP A 253 -37.26 -4.67 -9.43
CA ASP A 253 -38.58 -4.79 -8.80
C ASP A 253 -38.58 -4.42 -7.32
N ALA A 254 -37.40 -4.20 -6.71
CA ALA A 254 -37.31 -3.82 -5.31
C ALA A 254 -37.61 -2.32 -5.13
N PRO A 255 -38.39 -1.92 -4.10
CA PRO A 255 -38.68 -0.51 -3.86
C PRO A 255 -37.38 0.27 -3.66
N PHE A 256 -37.29 1.49 -4.23
CA PHE A 256 -36.12 2.39 -4.28
C PHE A 256 -35.31 2.50 -2.96
N ALA A 257 -35.96 2.27 -1.82
CA ALA A 257 -35.36 2.18 -0.50
C ALA A 257 -34.30 1.06 -0.33
N THR A 258 -34.37 -0.02 -1.11
CA THR A 258 -33.47 -1.18 -0.99
C THR A 258 -32.14 -0.99 -1.73
N GLY A 259 -32.16 -0.45 -2.94
CA GLY A 259 -30.94 -0.10 -3.69
C GLY A 259 -30.16 1.03 -3.01
N THR A 260 -30.87 2.03 -2.48
CA THR A 260 -30.27 3.08 -1.64
C THR A 260 -29.74 2.52 -0.32
N ALA A 261 -30.43 1.55 0.30
CA ALA A 261 -29.93 0.87 1.50
C ALA A 261 -28.64 0.10 1.25
N ILE A 262 -28.47 -0.61 0.12
CA ILE A 262 -27.25 -1.35 -0.20
C ILE A 262 -26.07 -0.39 -0.44
N ILE A 263 -26.29 0.70 -1.20
CA ILE A 263 -25.27 1.73 -1.42
C ILE A 263 -24.93 2.44 -0.10
N CYS A 264 -25.92 2.73 0.74
CA CYS A 264 -25.71 3.24 2.10
C CYS A 264 -24.96 2.24 2.99
N LEU A 265 -25.21 0.93 2.86
CA LEU A 265 -24.53 -0.10 3.66
C LEU A 265 -23.06 -0.22 3.25
N ILE A 266 -22.77 -0.15 1.95
CA ILE A 266 -21.40 -0.10 1.41
C ILE A 266 -20.72 1.20 1.83
N GLY A 267 -21.42 2.34 1.78
CA GLY A 267 -20.93 3.63 2.29
C GLY A 267 -20.63 3.60 3.79
N LEU A 268 -21.55 3.05 4.60
CA LEU A 268 -21.39 2.86 6.05
C LEU A 268 -20.24 1.90 6.37
N LEU A 269 -20.04 0.86 5.57
CA LEU A 269 -18.88 -0.04 5.70
C LEU A 269 -17.57 0.72 5.44
N PHE A 270 -17.53 1.58 4.41
CA PHE A 270 -16.37 2.44 4.13
C PHE A 270 -16.11 3.46 5.25
N VAL A 271 -17.15 4.07 5.79
CA VAL A 271 -17.05 5.00 6.93
C VAL A 271 -16.58 4.26 8.18
N ALA A 272 -17.10 3.06 8.46
CA ALA A 272 -16.69 2.24 9.60
C ALA A 272 -15.22 1.82 9.50
N ILE A 273 -14.76 1.41 8.32
CA ILE A 273 -13.35 1.10 8.05
C ILE A 273 -12.48 2.36 8.23
N GLY A 274 -12.94 3.52 7.74
CA GLY A 274 -12.27 4.80 7.93
C GLY A 274 -12.15 5.21 9.40
N CYS A 275 -13.22 5.03 10.19
CA CYS A 275 -13.23 5.29 11.63
C CYS A 275 -12.33 4.32 12.40
N LEU A 276 -12.30 3.04 12.03
CA LEU A 276 -11.37 2.05 12.60
C LEU A 276 -9.91 2.43 12.30
N LEU A 277 -9.60 2.82 11.06
CA LEU A 277 -8.27 3.30 10.68
C LEU A 277 -7.86 4.57 11.43
N PHE A 278 -8.78 5.52 11.61
CA PHE A 278 -8.54 6.74 12.40
C PHE A 278 -8.34 6.44 13.89
N GLY A 279 -9.12 5.51 14.45
CA GLY A 279 -8.96 5.04 15.83
C GLY A 279 -7.60 4.37 16.06
N CYS A 280 -7.16 3.52 15.13
CA CYS A 280 -5.82 2.93 15.17
C CYS A 280 -4.72 3.99 15.08
N LEU A 281 -4.88 5.03 14.24
CA LEU A 281 -3.92 6.14 14.15
C LEU A 281 -3.85 6.97 15.44
N GLN A 282 -4.97 7.17 16.12
CA GLN A 282 -5.02 7.85 17.42
C GLN A 282 -4.33 7.03 18.52
N LEU A 283 -4.54 5.71 18.56
CA LEU A 283 -3.87 4.82 19.51
C LEU A 283 -2.34 4.82 19.32
N ILE A 284 -1.87 4.84 18.07
CA ILE A 284 -0.44 4.97 17.74
C ILE A 284 0.13 6.34 18.19
N ASN A 285 -0.68 7.40 18.16
CA ASN A 285 -0.28 8.72 18.67
C ASN A 285 -0.33 8.81 20.20
N GLN A 286 -1.21 8.06 20.86
CA GLN A 286 -1.27 7.97 22.33
C GLN A 286 -0.05 7.25 22.91
N GLU A 287 0.42 6.15 22.28
CA GLU A 287 1.68 5.48 22.70
C GLU A 287 2.91 6.39 22.64
N LYS A 288 2.91 7.43 21.79
CA LYS A 288 4.00 8.43 21.75
C LYS A 288 3.99 9.40 22.94
N ASN A 289 2.86 9.57 23.63
CA ASN A 289 2.76 10.46 24.79
C ASN A 289 3.10 9.76 26.12
N TYR A 290 3.22 8.43 26.13
CA TYR A 290 3.62 7.65 27.32
C TYR A 290 5.09 7.19 27.28
N MET A 291 5.86 7.60 26.26
CA MET A 291 7.28 7.21 26.10
C MET A 291 8.24 8.42 26.16
N PHE A 292 7.89 9.46 26.91
CA PHE A 292 8.79 10.54 27.33
C PHE A 292 8.88 10.60 28.85
#